data_AF-A0A958GBZ8-F1
#
_entry.id   AF-A0A958GBZ8-F1
#
_cell.length_a   1.000
_cell.length_b   1.000
_cell.length_c   1.000
_cell.angle_alpha   90.00
_cell.angle_beta   90.00
_cell.angle_gamma   90.00
#
_symmetry.space_group_name_H-M   'P 1'
#
loop_
_entity.id
_entity.type
_entity.pdbx_description
1 polymer ?
#
loop_
_entity_poly.entity_id
_entity_poly.type
_entity_poly.pdbx_seq_one_letter_code
_entity_poly.pdbx_strand_id
1 'polypeptide(L)'
;GSTPKYLVWVGPDAAAASAQSGDSIFAALVANGESSYLTNDLFEFGNDLSIYDGVFVVLGIFSNNHTIGSGDPEGPALDAYLAGGGKIYLEGGDCFNYDPEVGGYQIRPWFDLDDGPDGSGDLTAITGLNDLSAFSFNYVGENNWMDELQPVTSIPIWQNSGNSDMSGVYYAGYNGGTGSAIGVVPSFGGLVDSPTPVSKLQRPLAASEVVRKAADNGFKTRQEREAQPFVKKAAYYPELKANRKQPGELYRINADGGLEMLANTKVDLMAAYLDLLGAGSSSGANPNPPADFTAYSDYTTPTDMALSWTDPSTYGNGDPLTDFTIEVYRDGGFVASVAMGTGNYTDTSLTDGQVYNYEIYAKDVNDS
;
A
#
# COMPACT_ATOMS: atom_id res chain seq x y z
N GLY A 1 -25.97 -7.50 -13.24
CA GLY A 1 -24.93 -8.13 -12.39
C GLY A 1 -24.82 -7.31 -11.13
N SER A 2 -24.25 -7.87 -10.06
CA SER A 2 -23.89 -7.10 -8.86
C SER A 2 -22.88 -6.01 -9.24
N THR A 3 -23.00 -4.83 -8.61
CA THR A 3 -22.02 -3.74 -8.70
C THR A 3 -20.64 -4.25 -8.24
N PRO A 4 -19.54 -3.91 -8.93
CA PRO A 4 -18.19 -4.26 -8.49
C PRO A 4 -17.85 -3.54 -7.18
N LYS A 5 -16.99 -4.13 -6.34
CA LYS A 5 -16.48 -3.48 -5.13
C LYS A 5 -15.60 -2.28 -5.44
N TYR A 6 -14.75 -2.40 -6.46
CA TYR A 6 -13.80 -1.38 -6.84
C TYR A 6 -14.04 -0.83 -8.23
N LEU A 7 -13.93 0.48 -8.36
CA LEU A 7 -13.84 1.14 -9.65
C LEU A 7 -12.40 1.51 -9.93
N VAL A 8 -11.90 1.17 -11.11
CA VAL A 8 -10.66 1.71 -11.67
C VAL A 8 -11.06 2.67 -12.77
N TRP A 9 -10.99 3.96 -12.49
CA TRP A 9 -11.30 5.02 -13.43
C TRP A 9 -10.02 5.58 -14.02
N VAL A 10 -9.91 5.50 -15.35
CA VAL A 10 -8.83 6.11 -16.12
C VAL A 10 -9.38 7.38 -16.76
N GLY A 11 -8.74 8.51 -16.48
CA GLY A 11 -9.11 9.78 -17.07
C GLY A 11 -9.22 9.69 -18.60
N PRO A 12 -10.28 10.21 -19.24
CA PRO A 12 -10.54 10.00 -20.67
C PRO A 12 -9.39 10.41 -21.60
N ASP A 13 -8.61 11.41 -21.20
CA ASP A 13 -7.48 11.92 -21.98
C ASP A 13 -6.16 11.21 -21.68
N ALA A 14 -6.11 10.41 -20.61
CA ALA A 14 -4.92 9.65 -20.28
C ALA A 14 -4.64 8.63 -21.39
N ALA A 15 -3.39 8.57 -21.83
CA ALA A 15 -3.00 7.81 -23.01
C ALA A 15 -1.73 6.97 -22.76
N ALA A 16 -1.32 6.19 -23.75
CA ALA A 16 -0.06 5.44 -23.74
C ALA A 16 0.19 4.66 -22.43
N ALA A 17 1.35 4.84 -21.80
CA ALA A 17 1.72 4.13 -20.58
C ALA A 17 0.85 4.55 -19.39
N SER A 18 0.43 5.82 -19.33
CA SER A 18 -0.52 6.32 -18.33
C SER A 18 -1.85 5.57 -18.37
N ALA A 19 -2.45 5.39 -19.56
CA ALA A 19 -3.67 4.59 -19.69
C ALA A 19 -3.47 3.10 -19.34
N GLN A 20 -2.30 2.54 -19.67
CA GLN A 20 -1.94 1.15 -19.34
C GLN A 20 -1.72 0.92 -17.84
N SER A 21 -1.55 1.99 -17.05
CA SER A 21 -1.45 1.89 -15.61
C SER A 21 -2.76 1.41 -14.98
N GLY A 22 -3.90 1.88 -15.49
CA GLY A 22 -5.23 1.36 -15.11
C GLY A 22 -5.39 -0.14 -15.35
N ASP A 23 -4.84 -0.65 -16.46
CA ASP A 23 -4.81 -2.10 -16.73
C ASP A 23 -4.01 -2.87 -15.68
N SER A 24 -2.89 -2.29 -15.22
CA SER A 24 -2.03 -2.89 -14.20
C SER A 24 -2.71 -2.92 -12.83
N ILE A 25 -3.37 -1.82 -12.45
CA ILE A 25 -4.16 -1.72 -11.20
C ILE A 25 -5.30 -2.74 -11.23
N PHE A 26 -6.07 -2.77 -12.32
CA PHE A 26 -7.17 -3.72 -12.48
C PHE A 26 -6.69 -5.17 -12.38
N ALA A 27 -5.57 -5.50 -13.05
CA ALA A 27 -4.99 -6.84 -12.97
C ALA A 27 -4.54 -7.20 -11.55
N ALA A 28 -3.92 -6.25 -10.83
CA ALA A 28 -3.47 -6.47 -9.45
C ALA A 28 -4.63 -6.63 -8.46
N LEU A 29 -5.72 -5.87 -8.63
CA LEU A 29 -6.94 -6.04 -7.84
C LEU A 29 -7.57 -7.42 -8.08
N VAL A 30 -7.74 -7.81 -9.35
CA VAL A 30 -8.28 -9.13 -9.71
C VAL A 30 -7.39 -10.27 -9.19
N ALA A 31 -6.07 -10.10 -9.22
CA ALA A 31 -5.12 -11.06 -8.67
C ALA A 31 -5.22 -11.20 -7.14
N ASN A 32 -5.60 -10.12 -6.44
CA ASN A 32 -5.94 -10.14 -5.01
C ASN A 32 -7.36 -10.66 -4.73
N GLY A 33 -8.08 -11.13 -5.76
CA GLY A 33 -9.42 -11.70 -5.61
C GLY A 33 -10.53 -10.65 -5.53
N GLU A 34 -10.22 -9.39 -5.78
CA GLU A 34 -11.18 -8.30 -5.68
C GLU A 34 -12.09 -8.19 -6.90
N SER A 35 -13.34 -7.74 -6.64
CA SER A 35 -14.31 -7.48 -7.70
C SER A 35 -14.13 -6.06 -8.22
N SER A 36 -13.54 -5.90 -9.39
CA SER A 36 -13.19 -4.59 -9.94
C SER A 36 -13.78 -4.34 -11.33
N TYR A 37 -13.87 -3.06 -11.71
CA TYR A 37 -14.28 -2.64 -13.04
C TYR A 37 -13.41 -1.50 -13.56
N LEU A 38 -12.87 -1.68 -14.76
CA LEU A 38 -12.05 -0.67 -15.43
C LEU A 38 -12.90 0.11 -16.42
N THR A 39 -12.90 1.44 -16.30
CA THR A 39 -13.69 2.35 -17.13
C THR A 39 -12.96 3.66 -17.36
N ASN A 40 -13.36 4.40 -18.39
CA ASN A 40 -13.01 5.81 -18.57
C ASN A 40 -14.16 6.77 -18.20
N ASP A 41 -15.30 6.23 -17.78
CA ASP A 41 -16.44 6.99 -17.27
C ASP A 41 -16.61 6.74 -15.76
N LEU A 42 -16.29 7.76 -14.94
CA LEU A 42 -16.42 7.68 -13.48
C LEU A 42 -17.87 7.36 -13.05
N PHE A 43 -18.85 7.75 -13.87
CA PHE A 43 -20.28 7.62 -13.59
C PHE A 43 -20.94 6.45 -14.33
N GLU A 44 -20.15 5.47 -14.79
CA GLU A 44 -20.64 4.27 -15.50
C GLU A 44 -21.80 3.57 -14.76
N PHE A 45 -21.82 3.62 -13.42
CA PHE A 45 -22.86 3.03 -12.58
C PHE A 45 -23.77 4.06 -11.89
N GLY A 46 -23.76 5.30 -12.38
CA GLY A 46 -24.46 6.44 -11.81
C GLY A 46 -23.55 7.33 -10.95
N ASN A 47 -24.14 8.41 -10.43
CA ASN A 47 -23.40 9.47 -9.73
C ASN A 47 -23.08 9.14 -8.27
N ASP A 48 -23.66 8.07 -7.73
CA ASP A 48 -23.43 7.65 -6.35
C ASP A 48 -22.20 6.74 -6.27
N LEU A 49 -21.07 7.32 -5.85
CA LEU A 49 -19.82 6.58 -5.69
C LEU A 49 -19.76 5.78 -4.38
N SER A 50 -20.69 5.98 -3.43
CA SER A 50 -20.72 5.24 -2.16
C SER A 50 -21.02 3.75 -2.31
N ILE A 51 -21.38 3.32 -3.53
CA ILE A 51 -21.57 1.93 -3.90
C ILE A 51 -20.26 1.14 -4.00
N TYR A 52 -19.11 1.82 -4.03
CA TYR A 52 -17.79 1.20 -4.10
C TYR A 52 -17.12 1.19 -2.73
N ASP A 53 -16.37 0.11 -2.47
CA ASP A 53 -15.45 0.00 -1.32
C ASP A 53 -14.20 0.89 -1.55
N GLY A 54 -13.86 1.16 -2.82
CA GLY A 54 -12.73 2.01 -3.21
C GLY A 54 -12.77 2.45 -4.67
N VAL A 55 -12.24 3.64 -4.94
CA VAL A 55 -12.08 4.17 -6.30
C VAL A 55 -10.59 4.42 -6.57
N PHE A 56 -10.06 3.77 -7.60
CA PHE A 56 -8.70 3.94 -8.09
C PHE A 56 -8.74 4.88 -9.30
N VAL A 57 -8.16 6.07 -9.13
CA VAL A 57 -8.14 7.16 -10.09
C VAL A 57 -6.78 7.21 -10.79
N VAL A 58 -6.80 7.12 -12.12
CA VAL A 58 -5.60 7.18 -12.96
C VAL A 58 -5.66 8.43 -13.81
N LEU A 59 -4.89 9.45 -13.43
CA LEU A 59 -4.77 10.70 -14.18
C LEU A 59 -3.57 10.68 -15.13
N GLY A 60 -2.51 9.94 -14.81
CA GLY A 60 -1.36 9.78 -15.69
C GLY A 60 -0.32 10.90 -15.58
N ILE A 61 0.70 10.83 -16.45
CA ILE A 61 1.88 11.70 -16.45
C ILE A 61 1.91 12.56 -17.72
N PHE A 62 2.32 13.82 -17.60
CA PHE A 62 2.42 14.71 -18.76
C PHE A 62 3.36 14.15 -19.85
N SER A 63 2.98 14.14 -21.13
CA SER A 63 1.83 14.80 -21.77
C SER A 63 0.67 13.86 -22.10
N ASN A 64 0.67 12.66 -21.50
CA ASN A 64 -0.35 11.64 -21.70
C ASN A 64 -1.29 11.53 -20.49
N ASN A 65 -1.49 12.63 -19.77
CA ASN A 65 -2.34 12.74 -18.61
C ASN A 65 -3.75 13.25 -18.96
N HIS A 66 -4.66 13.05 -18.02
CA HIS A 66 -5.95 13.71 -17.95
C HIS A 66 -5.96 14.65 -16.74
N THR A 67 -6.32 15.91 -16.99
CA THR A 67 -6.53 16.90 -15.93
C THR A 67 -8.01 16.95 -15.58
N ILE A 68 -8.36 16.72 -14.31
CA ILE A 68 -9.70 17.03 -13.83
C ILE A 68 -9.82 18.56 -13.79
N GLY A 69 -10.65 19.15 -14.64
CA GLY A 69 -10.89 20.57 -14.66
C GLY A 69 -11.60 21.06 -13.40
N SER A 70 -11.37 22.31 -13.01
CA SER A 70 -12.05 22.95 -11.86
C SER A 70 -13.59 23.00 -11.97
N GLY A 71 -14.13 22.87 -13.19
CA GLY A 71 -15.58 22.81 -13.46
C GLY A 71 -16.11 21.41 -13.74
N ASP A 72 -15.25 20.39 -13.73
CA ASP A 72 -15.62 19.02 -14.10
C ASP A 72 -16.35 18.32 -12.95
N PRO A 73 -17.38 17.50 -13.24
CA PRO A 73 -18.20 16.85 -12.21
C PRO A 73 -17.44 15.80 -11.38
N GLU A 74 -16.34 15.27 -11.88
CA GLU A 74 -15.52 14.23 -11.24
C GLU A 74 -14.90 14.73 -9.93
N GLY A 75 -14.37 15.96 -9.92
CA GLY A 75 -13.76 16.56 -8.72
C GLY A 75 -14.72 16.61 -7.53
N PRO A 76 -15.87 17.31 -7.64
CA PRO A 76 -16.87 17.38 -6.57
C PRO A 76 -17.45 16.01 -6.18
N ALA A 77 -17.55 15.06 -7.12
CA ALA A 77 -18.06 13.72 -6.83
C ALA A 77 -17.08 12.91 -5.95
N LEU A 78 -15.79 12.95 -6.27
CA LEU A 78 -14.73 12.30 -5.48
C LEU A 78 -14.57 12.95 -4.10
N ASP A 79 -14.72 14.28 -4.04
CA ASP A 79 -14.77 15.04 -2.79
C ASP A 79 -15.88 14.56 -1.86
N ALA A 80 -17.11 14.48 -2.40
CA ALA A 80 -18.27 14.03 -1.64
C ALA A 80 -18.13 12.56 -1.20
N TYR A 81 -17.52 11.73 -2.05
CA TYR A 81 -17.24 10.34 -1.73
C TYR A 81 -16.25 10.21 -0.56
N LEU A 82 -15.13 10.93 -0.57
CA LEU A 82 -14.20 10.96 0.57
C LEU A 82 -14.84 11.50 1.84
N ALA A 83 -15.59 12.61 1.75
CA ALA A 83 -16.30 13.19 2.88
C ALA A 83 -17.33 12.21 3.48
N GLY A 84 -17.90 11.33 2.65
CA GLY A 84 -18.79 10.24 3.06
C GLY A 84 -18.11 9.02 3.67
N GLY A 85 -16.78 9.03 3.84
CA GLY A 85 -16.02 7.89 4.35
C GLY A 85 -15.41 6.99 3.26
N GLY A 86 -15.52 7.40 1.99
CA GLY A 86 -14.98 6.68 0.85
C GLY A 86 -13.45 6.58 0.85
N LYS A 87 -12.94 5.73 -0.04
CA LYS A 87 -11.52 5.38 -0.17
C LYS A 87 -11.02 5.65 -1.57
N ILE A 88 -10.01 6.50 -1.70
CA ILE A 88 -9.43 6.87 -3.01
C ILE A 88 -7.97 6.43 -3.09
N TYR A 89 -7.60 5.78 -4.18
CA TYR A 89 -6.23 5.79 -4.68
C TYR A 89 -6.18 6.75 -5.86
N LEU A 90 -5.15 7.59 -5.96
CA LEU A 90 -4.95 8.47 -7.11
C LEU A 90 -3.49 8.45 -7.55
N GLU A 91 -3.26 8.25 -8.85
CA GLU A 91 -1.95 8.43 -9.48
C GLU A 91 -1.95 9.53 -10.54
N GLY A 92 -0.90 10.36 -10.55
CA GLY A 92 -0.68 11.37 -11.58
C GLY A 92 0.56 12.25 -11.33
N GLY A 93 1.16 12.74 -12.42
CA GLY A 93 2.42 13.51 -12.40
C GLY A 93 2.25 14.94 -11.93
N ASP A 94 1.36 15.68 -12.59
CA ASP A 94 1.17 17.13 -12.41
C ASP A 94 -0.08 17.47 -11.58
N CYS A 95 -0.87 16.44 -11.24
CA CYS A 95 -2.22 16.61 -10.72
C CYS A 95 -2.26 17.26 -9.32
N PHE A 96 -1.16 17.20 -8.56
CA PHE A 96 -1.10 17.70 -7.19
C PHE A 96 -0.69 19.18 -7.16
N ASN A 97 0.24 19.62 -8.00
CA ASN A 97 0.73 21.00 -7.98
C ASN A 97 0.37 21.78 -9.25
N TYR A 98 0.89 21.40 -10.43
CA TYR A 98 0.78 22.24 -11.63
C TYR A 98 -0.64 22.34 -12.19
N ASP A 99 -1.34 21.22 -12.33
CA ASP A 99 -2.71 21.19 -12.87
C ASP A 99 -3.65 22.14 -12.09
N PRO A 100 -3.72 22.10 -10.74
CA PRO A 100 -4.48 23.05 -9.93
C PRO A 100 -4.16 24.53 -10.19
N GLU A 101 -2.92 24.88 -10.54
CA GLU A 101 -2.50 26.26 -10.82
C GLU A 101 -2.99 26.77 -12.18
N VAL A 102 -3.21 25.87 -13.14
CA VAL A 102 -3.60 26.22 -14.52
C VAL A 102 -5.07 25.95 -14.83
N GLY A 103 -5.89 25.64 -13.81
CA GLY A 103 -7.34 25.50 -13.93
C GLY A 103 -7.89 24.10 -13.65
N GLY A 104 -7.03 23.18 -13.20
CA GLY A 104 -7.39 21.88 -12.66
C GLY A 104 -8.08 21.97 -11.29
N TYR A 105 -8.67 20.86 -10.87
CA TYR A 105 -9.37 20.73 -9.61
C TYR A 105 -8.38 20.73 -8.43
N GLN A 106 -8.77 21.30 -7.30
CA GLN A 106 -7.92 21.40 -6.11
C GLN A 106 -7.93 20.07 -5.33
N ILE A 107 -7.12 19.11 -5.75
CA ILE A 107 -7.10 17.76 -5.14
C ILE A 107 -6.22 17.65 -3.89
N ARG A 108 -5.29 18.58 -3.65
CA ARG A 108 -4.36 18.54 -2.49
C ARG A 108 -5.04 18.35 -1.12
N PRO A 109 -6.19 18.97 -0.83
CA PRO A 109 -6.92 18.72 0.41
C PRO A 109 -7.28 17.24 0.64
N TRP A 110 -7.46 16.45 -0.42
CA TRP A 110 -7.78 15.01 -0.30
C TRP A 110 -6.65 14.21 0.35
N PHE A 111 -5.43 14.73 0.29
CA PHE A 111 -4.20 14.07 0.72
C PHE A 111 -3.46 14.87 1.81
N ASP A 112 -4.06 15.95 2.29
CA ASP A 112 -3.48 16.89 3.27
C ASP A 112 -2.06 17.32 2.91
N LEU A 113 -1.95 17.97 1.74
CA LEU A 113 -0.72 18.48 1.16
C LEU A 113 -0.70 20.01 1.13
N ASP A 114 0.47 20.59 1.40
CA ASP A 114 0.79 21.99 1.11
C ASP A 114 1.13 22.18 -0.39
N ASP A 115 1.35 23.42 -0.82
CA ASP A 115 1.92 23.71 -2.15
C ASP A 115 3.30 23.04 -2.28
N GLY A 116 3.51 22.29 -3.36
CA GLY A 116 4.81 21.69 -3.72
C GLY A 116 5.28 22.15 -5.10
N PRO A 117 6.54 21.83 -5.47
CA PRO A 117 7.03 22.09 -6.81
C PRO A 117 6.53 21.04 -7.82
N ASP A 118 6.32 21.49 -9.06
CA ASP A 118 6.02 20.71 -10.28
C ASP A 118 7.11 19.65 -10.63
N GLY A 119 8.23 19.70 -9.89
CA GLY A 119 9.31 18.73 -9.97
C GLY A 119 9.95 18.61 -11.35
N SER A 120 10.34 17.40 -11.73
CA SER A 120 11.12 17.14 -12.95
C SER A 120 10.96 15.69 -13.45
N GLY A 121 11.72 15.31 -14.48
CA GLY A 121 11.77 13.93 -14.98
C GLY A 121 12.95 13.13 -14.43
N ASP A 122 13.05 12.94 -13.12
CA ASP A 122 14.19 12.30 -12.44
C ASP A 122 13.83 11.03 -11.65
N LEU A 123 12.57 10.57 -11.71
CA LEU A 123 12.12 9.38 -11.02
C LEU A 123 12.57 8.10 -11.75
N THR A 124 13.50 7.37 -11.14
CA THR A 124 14.06 6.10 -11.70
C THR A 124 13.76 4.89 -10.82
N ALA A 125 13.46 5.13 -9.55
CA ALA A 125 13.03 4.13 -8.58
C ALA A 125 12.32 4.82 -7.41
N ILE A 126 11.50 4.05 -6.69
CA ILE A 126 10.89 4.47 -5.43
C ILE A 126 11.29 3.54 -4.28
N THR A 127 11.47 4.17 -3.13
CA THR A 127 11.72 3.52 -1.85
C THR A 127 10.49 3.70 -0.98
N GLY A 128 9.96 2.60 -0.46
CA GLY A 128 8.84 2.65 0.46
C GLY A 128 9.25 3.23 1.80
N LEU A 129 8.31 3.91 2.46
CA LEU A 129 8.43 4.48 3.79
C LEU A 129 7.30 3.97 4.68
N ASN A 130 7.47 4.08 6.00
CA ASN A 130 6.47 3.69 7.00
C ASN A 130 5.91 2.28 6.73
N ASP A 131 4.60 2.15 6.57
CA ASP A 131 3.90 0.87 6.36
C ASP A 131 4.29 0.19 5.03
N LEU A 132 4.90 0.93 4.09
CA LEU A 132 5.44 0.41 2.84
C LEU A 132 6.96 0.27 2.84
N SER A 133 7.65 0.45 3.98
CA SER A 133 9.11 0.42 4.09
C SER A 133 9.78 -0.86 3.57
N ALA A 134 9.03 -1.96 3.52
CA ALA A 134 9.47 -3.23 2.97
C ALA A 134 9.61 -3.21 1.43
N PHE A 135 8.89 -2.32 0.75
CA PHE A 135 8.83 -2.27 -0.70
C PHE A 135 9.90 -1.36 -1.33
N SER A 136 10.31 -1.72 -2.54
CA SER A 136 11.14 -0.87 -3.39
C SER A 136 11.01 -1.30 -4.85
N PHE A 137 10.78 -0.34 -5.73
CA PHE A 137 10.52 -0.61 -7.15
C PHE A 137 11.44 0.23 -8.02
N ASN A 138 12.06 -0.40 -9.01
CA ASN A 138 12.55 0.35 -10.16
C ASN A 138 11.34 0.89 -10.93
N TYR A 139 11.52 2.03 -11.58
CA TYR A 139 10.48 2.69 -12.36
C TYR A 139 10.92 2.86 -13.81
N VAL A 140 10.03 2.47 -14.73
CA VAL A 140 10.23 2.57 -16.19
C VAL A 140 9.03 3.23 -16.87
N GLY A 141 8.14 3.86 -16.10
CA GLY A 141 6.99 4.59 -16.62
C GLY A 141 7.36 5.95 -17.19
N GLU A 142 6.33 6.70 -17.59
CA GLU A 142 6.48 8.10 -17.99
C GLU A 142 7.01 8.92 -16.81
N ASN A 143 7.93 9.84 -17.09
CA ASN A 143 8.72 10.53 -16.08
C ASN A 143 8.98 11.97 -16.54
N ASN A 144 8.02 12.85 -16.31
CA ASN A 144 8.04 14.21 -16.82
C ASN A 144 7.17 15.08 -15.92
N TRP A 145 7.75 16.14 -15.35
CA TRP A 145 7.12 17.03 -14.37
C TRP A 145 6.46 16.24 -13.23
N MET A 146 7.25 15.35 -12.61
CA MET A 146 6.77 14.54 -11.50
C MET A 146 6.71 15.42 -10.26
N ASP A 147 5.50 15.73 -9.79
CA ASP A 147 5.27 16.53 -8.59
C ASP A 147 6.08 16.04 -7.38
N GLU A 148 6.58 16.98 -6.57
CA GLU A 148 7.08 16.67 -5.24
C GLU A 148 5.98 16.98 -4.21
N LEU A 149 5.60 15.98 -3.44
CA LEU A 149 4.54 16.11 -2.44
C LEU A 149 5.07 16.75 -1.15
N GLN A 150 4.33 17.72 -0.61
CA GLN A 150 4.63 18.36 0.67
C GLN A 150 3.59 17.98 1.72
N PRO A 151 3.72 16.81 2.39
CA PRO A 151 2.76 16.33 3.38
C PRO A 151 2.72 17.22 4.62
N VAL A 152 1.50 17.50 5.12
CA VAL A 152 1.28 18.27 6.36
C VAL A 152 1.07 17.33 7.54
N THR A 153 -0.05 16.62 7.59
CA THR A 153 -0.33 15.54 8.56
C THR A 153 -0.47 14.18 7.91
N SER A 154 -0.52 14.11 6.58
CA SER A 154 -0.46 12.86 5.84
C SER A 154 0.87 12.14 6.04
N ILE A 155 0.80 10.82 5.97
CA ILE A 155 1.93 9.92 6.21
C ILE A 155 2.64 9.68 4.87
N PRO A 156 3.92 10.05 4.73
CA PRO A 156 4.66 9.72 3.51
C PRO A 156 4.84 8.21 3.36
N ILE A 157 4.58 7.65 2.19
CA ILE A 157 4.69 6.20 1.93
C ILE A 157 5.67 5.88 0.81
N TRP A 158 6.01 6.87 -0.02
CA TRP A 158 7.01 6.74 -1.08
C TRP A 158 7.95 7.93 -1.15
N GLN A 159 9.21 7.61 -1.40
CA GLN A 159 10.27 8.57 -1.71
C GLN A 159 10.91 8.19 -3.04
N ASN A 160 11.21 9.17 -3.89
CA ASN A 160 12.06 8.95 -5.06
C ASN A 160 13.45 8.50 -4.58
N SER A 161 13.94 7.34 -5.01
CA SER A 161 15.20 6.79 -4.51
C SER A 161 16.44 7.60 -4.94
N GLY A 162 16.33 8.41 -5.99
CA GLY A 162 17.42 9.23 -6.52
C GLY A 162 17.65 10.54 -5.75
N ASN A 163 16.63 11.00 -5.03
CA ASN A 163 16.66 12.22 -4.24
C ASN A 163 15.88 12.00 -2.93
N SER A 164 15.46 13.06 -2.24
CA SER A 164 14.70 12.91 -0.99
C SER A 164 13.22 13.25 -1.15
N ASP A 165 12.76 13.43 -2.38
CA ASP A 165 11.46 13.99 -2.71
C ASP A 165 10.37 12.97 -2.43
N MET A 166 9.30 13.41 -1.77
CA MET A 166 8.16 12.54 -1.48
C MET A 166 7.34 12.35 -2.75
N SER A 167 7.09 11.10 -3.10
CA SER A 167 6.37 10.71 -4.32
C SER A 167 5.09 9.92 -4.03
N GLY A 168 4.73 9.82 -2.75
CA GLY A 168 3.45 9.28 -2.35
C GLY A 168 3.15 9.44 -0.88
N VAL A 169 1.86 9.61 -0.56
CA VAL A 169 1.33 9.82 0.78
C VAL A 169 0.08 8.97 1.02
N TYR A 170 -0.16 8.66 2.29
CA TYR A 170 -1.44 8.16 2.78
C TYR A 170 -2.03 9.17 3.75
N TYR A 171 -3.32 9.45 3.58
CA TYR A 171 -4.06 10.33 4.47
C TYR A 171 -5.34 9.66 4.93
N ALA A 172 -5.61 9.72 6.23
CA ALA A 172 -6.86 9.28 6.83
C ALA A 172 -7.47 10.43 7.63
N GLY A 173 -8.80 10.47 7.65
CA GLY A 173 -9.52 11.50 8.39
C GLY A 173 -9.90 12.72 7.54
N TYR A 174 -10.12 12.52 6.23
CA TYR A 174 -10.49 13.62 5.33
C TYR A 174 -11.63 14.45 5.90
N ASN A 175 -11.39 15.76 6.03
CA ASN A 175 -12.31 16.74 6.61
C ASN A 175 -12.84 16.36 8.01
N GLY A 176 -12.01 15.69 8.82
CA GLY A 176 -12.37 15.19 10.15
C GLY A 176 -13.31 13.97 10.15
N GLY A 177 -13.54 13.37 8.98
CA GLY A 177 -14.38 12.18 8.79
C GLY A 177 -13.62 10.87 8.85
N THR A 178 -14.14 9.84 8.16
CA THR A 178 -13.51 8.50 8.04
C THR A 178 -12.97 8.21 6.65
N GLY A 179 -12.98 9.20 5.75
CA GLY A 179 -12.43 9.09 4.41
C GLY A 179 -10.91 8.93 4.46
N SER A 180 -10.37 8.13 3.56
CA SER A 180 -8.91 8.00 3.42
C SER A 180 -8.48 7.90 1.96
N ALA A 181 -7.25 8.32 1.71
CA ALA A 181 -6.71 8.48 0.38
C ALA A 181 -5.23 8.10 0.30
N ILE A 182 -4.84 7.46 -0.79
CA ILE A 182 -3.45 7.26 -1.20
C ILE A 182 -3.22 8.12 -2.44
N GLY A 183 -2.31 9.08 -2.35
CA GLY A 183 -1.89 9.90 -3.48
C GLY A 183 -0.47 9.51 -3.87
N VAL A 184 -0.25 9.15 -5.14
CA VAL A 184 1.09 8.80 -5.64
C VAL A 184 1.38 9.52 -6.94
N VAL A 185 2.63 9.91 -7.11
CA VAL A 185 3.13 10.60 -8.30
C VAL A 185 3.47 9.62 -9.43
N PRO A 186 4.23 8.52 -9.20
CA PRO A 186 4.55 7.57 -10.28
C PRO A 186 3.34 6.71 -10.65
N SER A 187 3.23 6.37 -11.94
CA SER A 187 2.23 5.42 -12.41
C SER A 187 2.53 4.00 -11.92
N PHE A 188 1.56 3.34 -11.31
CA PHE A 188 1.60 1.95 -10.87
C PHE A 188 2.05 1.01 -11.99
N GLY A 189 1.59 1.22 -13.22
CA GLY A 189 1.99 0.46 -14.41
C GLY A 189 3.49 0.52 -14.71
N GLY A 190 4.15 1.63 -14.36
CA GLY A 190 5.58 1.86 -14.52
C GLY A 190 6.46 1.17 -13.49
N LEU A 191 5.88 0.61 -12.41
CA LEU A 191 6.62 -0.16 -11.41
C LEU A 191 7.05 -1.51 -11.98
N VAL A 192 8.35 -1.81 -11.83
CA VAL A 192 8.95 -3.06 -12.31
C VAL A 192 8.90 -4.12 -11.22
N ASP A 193 8.17 -5.21 -11.48
CA ASP A 193 8.15 -6.36 -10.58
C ASP A 193 9.55 -6.96 -10.43
N SER A 194 9.95 -7.19 -9.19
CA SER A 194 11.12 -8.00 -8.86
C SER A 194 10.68 -9.23 -8.07
N PRO A 195 10.68 -10.43 -8.68
CA PRO A 195 10.45 -11.67 -7.97
C PRO A 195 11.67 -12.07 -7.11
N THR A 196 12.72 -11.26 -7.12
CA THR A 196 13.87 -11.44 -6.23
C THR A 196 13.47 -10.91 -4.86
N PRO A 197 13.59 -11.73 -3.81
CA PRO A 197 13.36 -11.30 -2.44
C PRO A 197 14.19 -10.05 -2.09
N VAL A 198 13.59 -9.13 -1.34
CA VAL A 198 14.27 -7.90 -0.91
C VAL A 198 14.44 -7.96 0.61
N SER A 199 15.69 -8.13 1.04
CA SER A 199 16.04 -8.08 2.46
C SER A 199 16.15 -6.61 2.89
N LYS A 200 15.20 -6.09 3.68
CA LYS A 200 15.34 -4.75 4.28
C LYS A 200 15.19 -4.66 5.79
N LEU A 201 14.98 -5.77 6.50
CA LEU A 201 15.16 -5.81 7.95
C LEU A 201 16.50 -6.48 8.29
N GLN A 202 17.60 -5.77 8.07
CA GLN A 202 18.94 -6.22 8.46
C GLN A 202 19.43 -5.40 9.67
N ARG A 203 19.63 -6.05 10.83
CA ARG A 203 20.54 -5.53 11.86
C ARG A 203 21.95 -5.47 11.26
N PRO A 204 22.75 -4.42 11.51
CA PRO A 204 24.09 -4.36 10.98
C PRO A 204 24.97 -5.44 11.65
N LEU A 205 25.45 -6.39 10.85
CA LEU A 205 26.58 -7.24 11.20
C LEU A 205 27.71 -6.99 10.19
N ALA A 206 28.90 -6.75 10.73
CA ALA A 206 30.08 -6.32 10.01
C ALA A 206 30.54 -7.32 8.91
N ALA A 207 31.05 -6.72 7.82
CA ALA A 207 31.67 -7.25 6.61
C ALA A 207 32.18 -8.71 6.56
N SER A 208 31.96 -9.36 5.40
CA SER A 208 33.06 -9.83 4.54
C SER A 208 32.59 -10.10 3.10
N GLU A 209 33.38 -9.65 2.11
CA GLU A 209 33.16 -9.82 0.67
C GLU A 209 33.31 -11.27 0.20
N VAL A 210 32.46 -11.69 -0.75
CA VAL A 210 32.81 -12.74 -1.73
C VAL A 210 32.32 -12.32 -3.12
N VAL A 211 33.29 -11.99 -3.98
CA VAL A 211 33.13 -11.73 -5.42
C VAL A 211 32.72 -12.99 -6.17
N ARG A 212 31.66 -12.95 -7.00
CA ARG A 212 31.52 -13.82 -8.20
C ARG A 212 30.86 -13.08 -9.38
N LYS A 213 31.36 -13.43 -10.58
CA LYS A 213 31.20 -12.80 -11.89
C LYS A 213 29.81 -12.96 -12.54
N ALA A 214 29.51 -12.00 -13.41
CA ALA A 214 28.38 -11.91 -14.33
C ALA A 214 28.27 -13.06 -15.36
N ALA A 215 27.05 -13.31 -15.81
CA ALA A 215 26.75 -13.90 -17.11
C ALA A 215 25.53 -13.21 -17.73
N ASP A 216 25.76 -12.68 -18.92
CA ASP A 216 24.85 -12.17 -19.94
C ASP A 216 23.90 -13.26 -20.45
N ASN A 217 22.71 -12.87 -20.93
CA ASN A 217 21.95 -13.56 -21.99
C ASN A 217 20.67 -12.78 -22.33
N GLY A 218 20.73 -12.03 -23.43
CA GLY A 218 19.58 -11.32 -24.00
C GLY A 218 18.52 -12.21 -24.63
N PHE A 219 17.29 -11.67 -24.74
CA PHE A 219 16.29 -12.11 -25.72
C PHE A 219 15.49 -10.92 -26.27
N LYS A 220 15.00 -11.15 -27.49
CA LYS A 220 14.64 -10.18 -28.53
C LYS A 220 13.21 -9.63 -28.39
N THR A 221 13.06 -8.41 -28.90
CA THR A 221 11.83 -7.67 -29.15
C THR A 221 10.81 -8.45 -30.00
N ARG A 222 9.51 -8.27 -29.69
CA ARG A 222 8.40 -8.67 -30.56
C ARG A 222 7.50 -7.47 -30.82
N GLN A 223 7.26 -7.25 -32.11
CA GLN A 223 6.46 -6.18 -32.72
C GLN A 223 5.00 -6.13 -32.26
N GLU A 224 4.52 -4.88 -32.30
CA GLU A 224 3.17 -4.37 -32.14
C GLU A 224 2.06 -5.20 -32.79
N ARG A 225 0.92 -5.22 -32.11
CA ARG A 225 -0.39 -5.33 -32.76
C ARG A 225 -1.32 -4.29 -32.15
N GLU A 226 -1.79 -3.37 -33.00
CA GLU A 226 -2.94 -2.52 -32.77
C GLU A 226 -4.22 -3.35 -32.55
N ALA A 227 -5.03 -2.98 -31.54
CA ALA A 227 -6.48 -2.75 -31.64
C ALA A 227 -7.11 -2.51 -30.23
N GLN A 228 -7.82 -1.37 -30.09
CA GLN A 228 -8.72 -0.93 -29.00
C GLN A 228 -9.82 -1.96 -28.65
N PRO A 229 -10.37 -2.07 -27.40
CA PRO A 229 -11.31 -1.06 -26.84
C PRO A 229 -11.33 -0.85 -25.29
N PHE A 230 -11.61 0.37 -24.85
CA PHE A 230 -11.61 0.86 -23.44
C PHE A 230 -12.79 0.43 -22.54
N VAL A 231 -13.15 -0.85 -22.51
CA VAL A 231 -14.04 -1.39 -21.44
C VAL A 231 -13.61 -2.82 -21.10
N LYS A 232 -13.08 -3.03 -19.88
CA LYS A 232 -12.79 -4.37 -19.34
C LYS A 232 -13.67 -4.63 -18.12
N LYS A 233 -14.59 -5.58 -18.24
CA LYS A 233 -15.45 -6.05 -17.14
C LYS A 233 -14.88 -7.34 -16.56
N ALA A 234 -14.54 -7.37 -15.27
CA ALA A 234 -14.35 -8.64 -14.54
C ALA A 234 -15.67 -9.09 -13.91
N ALA A 235 -16.60 -9.54 -14.74
CA ALA A 235 -17.63 -10.45 -14.26
C ALA A 235 -17.09 -11.88 -14.46
N TYR A 236 -16.41 -12.41 -13.45
CA TYR A 236 -16.10 -13.84 -13.30
C TYR A 236 -15.16 -14.45 -14.37
N TYR A 237 -13.84 -14.34 -14.15
CA TYR A 237 -12.82 -15.14 -14.85
C TYR A 237 -12.23 -16.21 -13.91
N PRO A 238 -12.82 -17.43 -13.84
CA PRO A 238 -12.34 -18.50 -12.96
C PRO A 238 -10.93 -19.00 -13.30
N GLU A 239 -10.44 -18.79 -14.53
CA GLU A 239 -9.08 -19.15 -14.95
C GLU A 239 -7.98 -18.30 -14.30
N LEU A 240 -8.30 -17.08 -13.83
CA LEU A 240 -7.36 -16.24 -13.08
C LEU A 240 -7.34 -16.58 -11.58
N LYS A 241 -8.37 -17.29 -11.07
CA LYS A 241 -8.40 -17.80 -9.68
C LYS A 241 -7.42 -18.96 -9.45
N ALA A 242 -6.86 -19.56 -10.49
CA ALA A 242 -6.10 -20.81 -10.37
C ALA A 242 -4.68 -20.68 -9.81
N ASN A 243 -4.15 -19.45 -9.64
CA ASN A 243 -2.71 -19.26 -9.40
C ASN A 243 -2.29 -18.83 -7.99
N ARG A 244 -3.19 -18.71 -7.01
CA ARG A 244 -2.79 -18.56 -5.60
C ARG A 244 -3.02 -19.87 -4.84
N LYS A 245 -2.02 -20.77 -4.88
CA LYS A 245 -1.98 -21.94 -4.01
C LYS A 245 -1.50 -21.63 -2.59
N GLN A 246 -1.05 -20.41 -2.30
CA GLN A 246 -0.51 -20.00 -0.99
C GLN A 246 -0.74 -18.49 -0.79
N PRO A 247 -1.85 -18.07 -0.17
CA PRO A 247 -2.12 -16.67 0.13
C PRO A 247 -1.25 -16.02 1.22
N GLY A 248 -0.39 -16.80 1.89
CA GLY A 248 0.04 -16.49 3.25
C GLY A 248 1.48 -16.04 3.50
N GLU A 249 2.34 -15.85 2.50
CA GLU A 249 3.73 -15.44 2.77
C GLU A 249 4.12 -14.24 1.92
N LEU A 250 3.68 -13.04 2.32
CA LEU A 250 4.34 -11.79 1.90
C LEU A 250 5.78 -11.75 2.43
N TYR A 251 6.00 -12.41 3.57
CA TYR A 251 7.25 -12.49 4.28
C TYR A 251 7.63 -13.95 4.53
N ARG A 252 8.93 -14.27 4.50
CA ARG A 252 9.49 -15.45 5.16
C ARG A 252 10.43 -15.03 6.27
N ILE A 253 10.53 -15.85 7.32
CA ILE A 253 11.59 -15.71 8.32
C ILE A 253 12.86 -16.35 7.76
N ASN A 254 13.92 -15.57 7.68
CA ASN A 254 15.24 -16.03 7.28
C ASN A 254 15.89 -16.93 8.32
N ALA A 255 16.93 -17.67 7.92
CA ALA A 255 17.71 -18.49 8.83
C ALA A 255 18.40 -17.69 9.97
N ASP A 256 18.45 -16.37 9.86
CA ASP A 256 18.96 -15.43 10.87
C ASP A 256 17.85 -14.73 11.70
N GLY A 257 16.58 -15.11 11.50
CA GLY A 257 15.43 -14.53 12.20
C GLY A 257 14.90 -13.22 11.61
N GLY A 258 15.43 -12.73 10.49
CA GLY A 258 14.90 -11.54 9.82
C GLY A 258 13.66 -11.82 8.95
N LEU A 259 12.73 -10.87 8.87
CA LEU A 259 11.62 -10.91 7.90
C LEU A 259 12.14 -10.54 6.51
N GLU A 260 11.90 -11.40 5.53
CA GLU A 260 12.24 -11.19 4.13
C GLU A 260 10.98 -11.11 3.28
N MET A 261 10.81 -9.99 2.59
CA MET A 261 9.83 -9.84 1.51
C MET A 261 10.11 -10.87 0.42
N LEU A 262 9.14 -11.74 0.14
CA LEU A 262 9.33 -12.82 -0.84
C LEU A 262 9.32 -12.33 -2.29
N ALA A 263 8.67 -11.20 -2.58
CA ALA A 263 8.74 -10.51 -3.86
C ALA A 263 8.32 -9.03 -3.75
N ASN A 264 8.88 -8.16 -4.59
CA ASN A 264 8.36 -6.81 -4.85
C ASN A 264 7.53 -6.87 -6.12
N THR A 265 6.31 -7.39 -6.04
CA THR A 265 5.38 -7.35 -7.18
C THR A 265 4.29 -6.32 -6.98
N LYS A 266 3.72 -5.84 -8.07
CA LYS A 266 2.52 -5.00 -8.09
C LYS A 266 1.34 -5.68 -7.41
N VAL A 267 1.23 -7.00 -7.47
CA VAL A 267 0.17 -7.74 -6.77
C VAL A 267 0.33 -7.61 -5.25
N ASP A 268 1.55 -7.76 -4.74
CA ASP A 268 1.86 -7.62 -3.30
C ASP A 268 1.66 -6.16 -2.84
N LEU A 269 2.10 -5.20 -3.66
CA LEU A 269 1.87 -3.79 -3.36
C LEU A 269 0.37 -3.45 -3.32
N MET A 270 -0.41 -3.98 -4.25
CA MET A 270 -1.86 -3.77 -4.24
C MET A 270 -2.50 -4.32 -2.96
N ALA A 271 -2.02 -5.47 -2.45
CA ALA A 271 -2.49 -5.99 -1.17
C ALA A 271 -2.20 -5.01 -0.02
N ALA A 272 -1.01 -4.40 0.00
CA ALA A 272 -0.65 -3.39 1.00
C ALA A 272 -1.46 -2.09 0.85
N TYR A 273 -1.75 -1.63 -0.37
CA TYR A 273 -2.63 -0.48 -0.58
C TYR A 273 -4.07 -0.75 -0.13
N LEU A 274 -4.58 -1.94 -0.43
CA LEU A 274 -5.90 -2.38 0.02
C LEU A 274 -5.96 -2.44 1.55
N ASP A 275 -4.89 -2.89 2.20
CA ASP A 275 -4.77 -2.90 3.66
C ASP A 275 -4.77 -1.47 4.23
N LEU A 276 -3.92 -0.61 3.68
CA LEU A 276 -3.77 0.78 4.12
C LEU A 276 -5.06 1.60 3.96
N LEU A 277 -5.82 1.36 2.88
CA LEU A 277 -7.14 1.99 2.69
C LEU A 277 -8.23 1.37 3.58
N GLY A 278 -7.95 0.26 4.28
CA GLY A 278 -8.96 -0.52 5.01
C GLY A 278 -9.99 -1.16 4.07
N ALA A 279 -9.62 -1.36 2.80
CA ALA A 279 -10.51 -1.79 1.73
C ALA A 279 -10.32 -3.29 1.40
N GLY A 280 -9.14 -3.85 1.64
CA GLY A 280 -8.83 -5.24 1.31
C GLY A 280 -9.76 -6.25 1.98
N SER A 281 -10.18 -7.26 1.22
CA SER A 281 -10.83 -8.46 1.73
C SER A 281 -9.86 -9.32 2.55
N SER A 282 -9.23 -8.75 3.59
CA SER A 282 -8.68 -9.48 4.75
C SER A 282 -8.23 -8.58 5.91
N SER A 283 -7.98 -7.27 5.77
CA SER A 283 -7.48 -6.48 6.91
C SER A 283 -8.54 -5.74 7.72
N GLY A 284 -9.71 -5.49 7.13
CA GLY A 284 -10.90 -5.13 7.91
C GLY A 284 -11.36 -6.25 8.86
N ALA A 285 -10.80 -7.45 8.75
CA ALA A 285 -11.04 -8.58 9.65
C ALA A 285 -9.82 -8.89 10.53
N ASN A 286 -8.72 -8.12 10.44
CA ASN A 286 -7.56 -8.34 11.31
C ASN A 286 -7.66 -7.44 12.54
N PRO A 287 -7.39 -7.99 13.74
CA PRO A 287 -7.28 -7.19 14.95
C PRO A 287 -6.31 -6.02 14.81
N ASN A 288 -6.65 -4.83 15.32
CA ASN A 288 -5.66 -3.77 15.49
C ASN A 288 -4.52 -4.26 16.41
N PRO A 289 -3.29 -3.74 16.27
CA PRO A 289 -2.19 -4.15 17.13
C PRO A 289 -2.41 -3.71 18.59
N PRO A 290 -1.84 -4.44 19.57
CA PRO A 290 -1.78 -3.98 20.96
C PRO A 290 -1.04 -2.63 21.07
N ALA A 291 -1.56 -1.75 21.92
CA ALA A 291 -0.98 -0.43 22.16
C ALA A 291 -0.15 -0.41 23.45
N ASP A 292 0.60 0.67 23.68
CA ASP A 292 1.37 0.94 24.91
C ASP A 292 2.30 -0.21 25.35
N PHE A 293 2.84 -0.95 24.38
CA PHE A 293 3.69 -2.09 24.68
C PHE A 293 4.96 -1.67 25.41
N THR A 294 5.24 -2.30 26.54
CA THR A 294 6.46 -2.11 27.32
C THR A 294 7.05 -3.45 27.73
N ALA A 295 8.37 -3.52 27.74
CA ALA A 295 9.15 -4.61 28.30
C ALA A 295 10.05 -4.06 29.40
N TYR A 296 9.97 -4.64 30.60
CA TYR A 296 10.68 -4.18 31.77
C TYR A 296 11.35 -5.34 32.51
N SER A 297 12.62 -5.15 32.85
CA SER A 297 13.39 -6.02 33.73
C SER A 297 14.38 -5.15 34.51
N ASP A 298 14.74 -5.58 35.71
CA ASP A 298 15.72 -4.91 36.55
C ASP A 298 16.72 -5.89 37.16
N TYR A 299 17.68 -5.38 37.93
CA TYR A 299 18.71 -6.19 38.57
C TYR A 299 18.16 -7.18 39.62
N THR A 300 16.90 -7.08 40.01
CA THR A 300 16.22 -8.03 40.91
C THR A 300 15.50 -9.15 40.17
N THR A 301 15.29 -8.98 38.86
CA THR A 301 14.63 -9.93 37.95
C THR A 301 15.50 -10.24 36.71
N PRO A 302 16.81 -10.54 36.87
CA PRO A 302 17.76 -10.60 35.76
C PRO A 302 17.50 -11.75 34.77
N THR A 303 16.64 -12.71 35.12
CA THR A 303 16.26 -13.83 34.25
C THR A 303 14.82 -13.76 33.76
N ASP A 304 14.13 -12.65 34.03
CA ASP A 304 12.71 -12.49 33.70
C ASP A 304 12.47 -11.14 33.01
N MET A 305 11.46 -11.08 32.14
CA MET A 305 11.01 -9.85 31.49
C MET A 305 9.51 -9.69 31.69
N ALA A 306 9.11 -8.59 32.35
CA ALA A 306 7.72 -8.21 32.49
C ALA A 306 7.26 -7.43 31.26
N LEU A 307 6.32 -8.00 30.52
CA LEU A 307 5.68 -7.39 29.36
C LEU A 307 4.31 -6.85 29.75
N SER A 308 3.96 -5.65 29.28
CA SER A 308 2.61 -5.10 29.44
C SER A 308 2.17 -4.33 28.20
N TRP A 309 0.86 -4.29 27.97
CA TRP A 309 0.25 -3.65 26.81
C TRP A 309 -1.22 -3.30 27.09
N THR A 310 -1.80 -2.50 26.20
CA THR A 310 -3.23 -2.23 26.12
C THR A 310 -3.82 -3.07 24.98
N ASP A 311 -4.83 -3.88 25.29
CA ASP A 311 -5.52 -4.72 24.30
C ASP A 311 -6.25 -3.87 23.24
N PRO A 312 -6.25 -4.30 21.97
CA PRO A 312 -7.07 -3.68 20.93
C PRO A 312 -8.57 -3.92 21.20
N SER A 313 -9.39 -2.94 20.83
CA SER A 313 -10.85 -3.02 20.97
C SER A 313 -11.59 -3.15 19.64
N THR A 314 -10.88 -3.02 18.52
CA THR A 314 -11.46 -2.98 17.18
C THR A 314 -10.56 -3.67 16.16
N TYR A 315 -11.17 -4.07 15.05
CA TYR A 315 -10.50 -4.44 13.81
C TYR A 315 -10.01 -3.18 13.06
N GLY A 316 -9.18 -3.35 12.03
CA GLY A 316 -8.73 -2.26 11.16
C GLY A 316 -9.87 -1.46 10.51
N ASN A 317 -11.05 -2.07 10.34
CA ASN A 317 -12.26 -1.40 9.82
C ASN A 317 -13.10 -0.67 10.89
N GLY A 318 -12.70 -0.73 12.17
CA GLY A 318 -13.43 -0.14 13.30
C GLY A 318 -14.52 -1.01 13.92
N ASP A 319 -14.77 -2.22 13.40
CA ASP A 319 -15.72 -3.16 14.02
C ASP A 319 -15.21 -3.62 15.40
N PRO A 320 -16.09 -3.87 16.38
CA PRO A 320 -15.68 -4.34 17.69
C PRO A 320 -14.97 -5.69 17.64
N LEU A 321 -13.80 -5.77 18.25
CA LEU A 321 -13.05 -7.00 18.45
C LEU A 321 -13.45 -7.63 19.79
N THR A 322 -13.95 -8.87 19.78
CA THR A 322 -14.61 -9.48 20.96
C THR A 322 -14.09 -10.85 21.37
N ASP A 323 -13.24 -11.48 20.56
CA ASP A 323 -12.64 -12.79 20.86
C ASP A 323 -11.28 -12.91 20.16
N PHE A 324 -10.19 -12.82 20.93
CA PHE A 324 -8.82 -12.85 20.42
C PHE A 324 -7.81 -13.22 21.50
N THR A 325 -6.59 -13.51 21.06
CA THR A 325 -5.39 -13.68 21.89
C THR A 325 -4.31 -12.70 21.48
N ILE A 326 -3.37 -12.42 22.39
CA ILE A 326 -2.12 -11.72 22.10
C ILE A 326 -1.02 -12.75 21.98
N GLU A 327 -0.46 -12.85 20.78
CA GLU A 327 0.67 -13.73 20.50
C GLU A 327 1.96 -12.98 20.81
N VAL A 328 2.81 -13.59 21.63
CA VAL A 328 4.09 -13.03 22.09
C VAL A 328 5.23 -13.78 21.44
N TYR A 329 6.11 -13.03 20.80
CA TYR A 329 7.33 -13.53 20.17
C TYR A 329 8.56 -12.90 20.82
N ARG A 330 9.61 -13.71 20.96
CA ARG A 330 10.94 -13.29 21.42
C ARG A 330 11.98 -13.74 20.42
N ASP A 331 12.74 -12.78 19.90
CA ASP A 331 13.76 -12.99 18.87
C ASP A 331 13.22 -13.78 17.65
N GLY A 332 11.97 -13.48 17.26
CA GLY A 332 11.26 -14.14 16.15
C GLY A 332 10.72 -15.55 16.47
N GLY A 333 10.96 -16.08 17.67
CA GLY A 333 10.40 -17.34 18.15
C GLY A 333 9.12 -17.14 18.96
N PHE A 334 8.12 -17.99 18.73
CA PHE A 334 6.89 -17.98 19.53
C PHE A 334 7.17 -18.31 21.01
N VAL A 335 6.61 -17.52 21.92
CA VAL A 335 6.77 -17.67 23.38
C VAL A 335 5.46 -18.06 24.03
N ALA A 336 4.39 -17.29 23.78
CA ALA A 336 3.12 -17.47 24.46
C ALA A 336 1.94 -16.91 23.65
N SER A 337 0.76 -17.45 23.93
CA SER A 337 -0.54 -16.92 23.51
C SER A 337 -1.31 -16.52 24.76
N VAL A 338 -1.67 -15.24 24.86
CA VAL A 338 -2.25 -14.62 26.06
C VAL A 338 -3.69 -14.22 25.78
N ALA A 339 -4.64 -14.65 26.61
CA ALA A 339 -6.06 -14.33 26.40
C ALA A 339 -6.33 -12.82 26.53
N MET A 340 -7.26 -12.31 25.72
CA MET A 340 -7.77 -10.94 25.86
C MET A 340 -8.20 -10.61 27.30
N GLY A 341 -8.06 -9.35 27.68
CA GLY A 341 -8.32 -8.81 29.00
C GLY A 341 -7.18 -9.00 30.01
N THR A 342 -6.09 -9.69 29.64
CA THR A 342 -4.95 -9.91 30.55
C THR A 342 -4.01 -8.70 30.59
N GLY A 343 -3.61 -8.17 29.43
CA GLY A 343 -2.75 -6.97 29.31
C GLY A 343 -1.31 -7.10 29.82
N ASN A 344 -0.87 -8.30 30.19
CA ASN A 344 0.49 -8.55 30.68
C ASN A 344 0.94 -10.01 30.51
N TYR A 345 2.25 -10.21 30.48
CA TYR A 345 2.91 -11.52 30.47
C TYR A 345 4.31 -11.42 31.10
N THR A 346 4.75 -12.44 31.83
CA THR A 346 6.13 -12.52 32.32
C THR A 346 6.85 -13.65 31.59
N ASP A 347 7.83 -13.28 30.77
CA ASP A 347 8.75 -14.22 30.20
C ASP A 347 9.84 -14.56 31.23
N THR A 348 10.17 -15.84 31.38
CA THR A 348 11.07 -16.33 32.43
C THR A 348 12.16 -17.21 31.83
N SER A 349 13.16 -17.55 32.63
CA SER A 349 14.29 -18.41 32.20
C SER A 349 15.17 -17.75 31.12
N LEU A 350 15.25 -16.42 31.13
CA LEU A 350 16.16 -15.64 30.32
C LEU A 350 17.59 -15.73 30.85
N THR A 351 18.54 -15.35 29.99
CA THR A 351 19.96 -15.27 30.35
C THR A 351 20.28 -13.85 30.81
N ASP A 352 20.83 -13.73 32.02
CA ASP A 352 21.27 -12.44 32.57
C ASP A 352 22.29 -11.78 31.63
N GLY A 353 22.13 -10.48 31.41
CA GLY A 353 22.95 -9.66 30.53
C GLY A 353 22.71 -9.82 29.03
N GLN A 354 21.75 -10.66 28.60
CA GLN A 354 21.38 -10.83 27.20
C GLN A 354 20.28 -9.81 26.80
N VAL A 355 20.41 -9.22 25.61
CA VAL A 355 19.39 -8.36 25.02
C VAL A 355 18.42 -9.21 24.21
N TYR A 356 17.12 -8.97 24.40
CA TYR A 356 16.02 -9.67 23.73
C TYR A 356 15.14 -8.67 22.98
N ASN A 357 14.61 -9.07 21.83
CA ASN A 357 13.59 -8.32 21.10
C ASN A 357 12.23 -9.01 21.26
N TYR A 358 11.20 -8.22 21.57
CA TYR A 358 9.83 -8.71 21.69
C TYR A 358 8.93 -8.10 20.63
N GLU A 359 8.07 -8.93 20.06
CA GLU A 359 7.00 -8.55 19.15
C GLU A 359 5.70 -9.13 19.69
N ILE A 360 4.63 -8.34 19.65
CA ILE A 360 3.28 -8.80 20.02
C ILE A 360 2.27 -8.38 18.96
N TYR A 361 1.29 -9.23 18.70
CA TYR A 361 0.16 -8.89 17.84
C TYR A 361 -1.11 -9.60 18.35
N ALA A 362 -2.27 -9.04 18.00
CA ALA A 362 -3.55 -9.67 18.31
C ALA A 362 -3.93 -10.65 17.20
N LYS A 363 -4.43 -11.83 17.59
CA LYS A 363 -4.85 -12.91 16.71
C LYS A 363 -6.29 -13.29 17.06
N ASP A 364 -7.20 -13.22 16.09
CA ASP A 364 -8.57 -13.70 16.28
C ASP A 364 -8.78 -15.13 15.72
N VAL A 365 -10.02 -15.61 15.76
CA VAL A 365 -10.40 -16.93 15.24
C VAL A 365 -10.39 -17.03 13.71
N ASN A 366 -10.30 -15.90 13.01
CA ASN A 366 -10.30 -15.79 11.56
C ASN A 366 -8.87 -15.70 10.99
N ASP A 367 -7.88 -15.35 11.82
CA ASP A 367 -6.45 -15.41 11.50
C ASP A 367 -5.96 -16.87 11.46
N SER A 368 -5.79 -17.42 10.25
CA SER A 368 -5.24 -18.77 10.04
C SER A 368 -3.73 -18.82 10.13
#